data_AF-A0A938BE44-F1
#
_entry.id   AF-A0A938BE44-F1
#
_cell.length_a   1.000
_cell.length_b   1.000
_cell.length_c   1.000
_cell.angle_alpha   90.00
_cell.angle_beta   90.00
_cell.angle_gamma   90.00
#
_symmetry.space_group_name_H-M   'P 1'
#
loop_
_entity.id
_entity.type
_entity.pdbx_description
1 polymer ?
#
loop_
_entity_poly.entity_id
_entity_poly.type
_entity_poly.pdbx_seq_one_letter_code
_entity_poly.pdbx_strand_id
1 'polypeptide(L)'
;MSSLKKELKPIPQFKTLQEEANFWDTHDSMEYELEDIDEMLELSDYQKEQIRERWKKRKRATIRLSLEQLNAIEQIARRKQVDYRVLVREWINQQISYELESSRTTKVTS
;
A
#
# COMPACT_ATOMS: atom_id res chain seq x y z
N MET A 1 -1.54 -18.51 -28.59
CA MET A 1 -2.42 -19.51 -27.95
C MET A 1 -3.70 -18.78 -27.60
N SER A 2 -4.82 -19.15 -28.23
CA SER A 2 -6.13 -18.53 -28.02
C SER A 2 -6.54 -18.66 -26.55
N SER A 3 -6.70 -17.54 -25.85
CA SER A 3 -7.48 -17.55 -24.61
C SER A 3 -8.94 -17.80 -24.97
N LEU A 4 -9.43 -18.97 -24.60
CA LEU A 4 -10.86 -19.27 -24.56
C LEU A 4 -11.53 -18.21 -23.67
N LYS A 5 -12.28 -17.29 -24.26
CA LYS A 5 -13.27 -16.51 -23.52
C LYS A 5 -14.30 -17.53 -23.01
N LYS A 6 -14.27 -17.85 -21.72
CA LYS A 6 -15.34 -18.60 -21.07
C LYS A 6 -16.56 -17.68 -21.10
N GLU A 7 -17.58 -18.02 -21.88
CA GLU A 7 -18.84 -17.27 -21.89
C GLU A 7 -19.47 -17.42 -20.49
N LEU A 8 -19.60 -16.29 -19.79
CA LEU A 8 -20.20 -16.24 -18.46
C LEU A 8 -21.71 -16.42 -18.60
N LYS A 9 -22.33 -17.09 -17.62
CA LYS A 9 -23.78 -17.35 -17.63
C LYS A 9 -24.53 -16.13 -17.08
N PRO A 10 -25.71 -15.79 -17.61
CA PRO A 10 -26.54 -14.74 -17.02
C PRO A 10 -27.04 -15.15 -15.63
N ILE A 11 -27.16 -14.18 -14.72
CA ILE A 11 -27.67 -14.41 -13.36
C ILE A 11 -29.19 -14.70 -13.43
N PRO A 12 -29.69 -15.80 -12.83
CA PRO A 12 -31.12 -16.10 -12.79
C PRO A 12 -31.92 -15.06 -11.98
N GLN A 13 -33.20 -14.88 -12.33
CA GLN A 13 -34.11 -14.07 -11.52
C GLN A 13 -34.67 -14.89 -10.36
N PHE A 14 -34.25 -14.59 -9.13
CA PHE A 14 -34.76 -15.24 -7.92
C PHE A 14 -36.03 -14.55 -7.43
N LYS A 15 -37.01 -15.35 -6.99
CA LYS A 15 -38.27 -14.81 -6.42
C LYS A 15 -38.15 -14.52 -4.93
N THR A 16 -37.21 -15.16 -4.25
CA THR A 16 -36.99 -15.04 -2.81
C THR A 16 -35.49 -15.06 -2.47
N LEU A 17 -35.12 -14.38 -1.38
CA LEU A 17 -33.74 -14.39 -0.88
C LEU A 17 -33.25 -15.81 -0.50
N GLN A 18 -34.16 -16.69 -0.07
CA GLN A 18 -33.81 -18.07 0.27
C GLN A 18 -33.43 -18.88 -0.98
N GLU A 19 -34.08 -18.64 -2.11
CA GLU A 19 -33.78 -19.28 -3.39
C GLU A 19 -32.42 -18.84 -3.92
N GLU A 20 -32.10 -17.56 -3.78
CA GLU A 20 -30.80 -16.98 -4.12
C GLU A 20 -29.67 -17.58 -3.27
N ALA A 21 -29.85 -17.65 -1.94
CA ALA A 21 -28.84 -18.24 -1.05
C ALA A 21 -28.57 -19.71 -1.38
N ASN A 22 -29.62 -20.51 -1.58
CA ASN A 22 -29.49 -21.91 -1.95
C ASN A 22 -28.82 -22.10 -3.33
N PHE A 23 -29.02 -21.15 -4.25
CA PHE A 23 -28.39 -21.16 -5.56
C PHE A 23 -26.88 -20.90 -5.44
N TRP A 24 -26.46 -19.87 -4.70
CA TRP A 24 -25.05 -19.55 -4.50
C TRP A 24 -24.30 -20.56 -3.63
N ASP A 25 -24.99 -21.28 -2.75
CA ASP A 25 -24.40 -22.40 -2.00
C ASP A 25 -24.02 -23.58 -2.90
N THR A 26 -24.67 -23.69 -4.07
CA THR A 26 -24.51 -24.84 -4.99
C THR A 26 -23.77 -24.49 -6.28
N HIS A 27 -23.58 -23.21 -6.59
CA HIS A 27 -23.00 -22.74 -7.85
C HIS A 27 -21.79 -21.83 -7.62
N ASP A 28 -20.74 -22.00 -8.42
CA ASP A 28 -19.55 -21.15 -8.38
C ASP A 28 -19.86 -19.77 -8.99
N SER A 29 -19.67 -18.73 -8.19
CA SER A 29 -19.92 -17.34 -8.56
C SER A 29 -19.05 -16.83 -9.71
N MET A 30 -17.89 -17.45 -9.96
CA MET A 30 -16.99 -17.10 -11.05
C MET A 30 -17.48 -17.55 -12.43
N GLU A 31 -18.58 -18.32 -12.50
CA GLU A 31 -19.18 -18.76 -13.77
C GLU A 31 -20.28 -17.84 -14.30
N TYR A 32 -20.68 -16.84 -13.53
CA TYR A 32 -21.78 -15.94 -13.85
C TYR A 32 -21.28 -14.54 -14.17
N GLU A 33 -22.04 -13.81 -14.99
CA GLU A 33 -21.84 -12.38 -15.28
C GLU A 33 -22.17 -11.55 -14.04
N LEU A 34 -21.30 -11.61 -13.04
CA LEU A 34 -21.29 -10.62 -11.97
C LEU A 34 -20.96 -9.28 -12.63
N GLU A 35 -21.73 -8.23 -12.35
CA GLU A 35 -21.33 -6.87 -12.70
C GLU A 35 -19.92 -6.68 -12.13
N ASP A 36 -18.92 -6.54 -13.02
CA ASP A 36 -17.59 -6.12 -12.64
C ASP A 36 -17.80 -4.84 -11.84
N ILE A 37 -17.51 -4.89 -10.55
CA ILE A 37 -17.51 -3.72 -9.69
C ILE A 37 -16.28 -2.90 -10.08
N ASP A 38 -16.31 -2.32 -11.28
CA ASP A 38 -15.44 -1.22 -11.69
C ASP A 38 -15.99 0.08 -11.09
N GLU A 39 -16.37 -0.01 -9.81
CA GLU A 39 -16.76 1.15 -9.03
C GLU A 39 -15.46 1.89 -8.74
N MET A 40 -15.06 2.73 -9.69
CA MET A 40 -14.00 3.71 -9.53
C MET A 40 -14.35 4.49 -8.27
N LEU A 41 -13.67 4.18 -7.16
CA LEU A 41 -13.90 4.82 -5.86
C LEU A 41 -13.80 6.33 -6.03
N GLU A 42 -14.95 6.99 -6.15
CA GLU A 42 -15.03 8.43 -6.26
C GLU A 42 -14.70 9.01 -4.89
N LEU A 43 -13.44 9.39 -4.72
CA LEU A 43 -13.01 10.08 -3.52
C LEU A 43 -13.82 11.37 -3.36
N SER A 44 -14.40 11.56 -2.19
CA SER A 44 -15.09 12.82 -1.86
C SER A 44 -14.11 13.97 -1.92
N ASP A 45 -14.60 15.19 -2.17
CA ASP A 45 -13.75 16.39 -2.23
C ASP A 45 -12.97 16.60 -0.92
N TYR A 46 -13.58 16.21 0.21
CA TYR A 46 -12.89 16.19 1.51
C TYR A 46 -11.70 15.23 1.54
N GLN A 47 -11.86 14.00 1.04
CA GLN A 47 -10.79 13.01 0.96
C GLN A 47 -9.68 13.46 0.01
N LYS A 48 -10.04 14.05 -1.14
CA LYS A 48 -9.09 14.63 -2.10
C LYS A 48 -8.27 15.75 -1.46
N GLU A 49 -8.90 16.65 -0.70
CA GLU A 49 -8.20 17.74 -0.03
C GLU A 49 -7.28 17.24 1.09
N GLN A 50 -7.72 16.26 1.89
CA GLN A 50 -6.86 15.62 2.91
C GLN A 50 -5.61 15.00 2.30
N ILE A 51 -5.74 14.35 1.13
CA ILE A 51 -4.60 13.79 0.40
C ILE A 51 -3.69 14.93 -0.08
N ARG A 52 -4.23 15.99 -0.69
CA ARG A 52 -3.45 17.14 -1.15
C ARG A 52 -2.66 17.79 -0.02
N GLU A 53 -3.28 18.03 1.13
CA GLU A 53 -2.63 18.62 2.30
C GLU A 53 -1.48 17.74 2.84
N ARG A 54 -1.69 16.42 2.89
CA ARG A 54 -0.61 15.48 3.26
C ARG A 54 0.55 15.52 2.27
N TRP A 55 0.27 15.71 0.98
CA TRP A 55 1.29 15.77 -0.06
C TRP A 55 2.05 17.09 -0.04
N LYS A 56 1.38 18.23 0.20
CA LYS A 56 2.03 19.54 0.39
C LYS A 56 3.04 19.54 1.53
N LYS A 57 2.78 18.75 2.58
CA LYS A 57 3.70 18.58 3.73
C LYS A 57 4.93 17.70 3.42
N ARG A 58 4.96 16.99 2.29
CA ARG A 58 6.11 16.16 1.89
C ARG A 58 7.08 16.98 1.05
N LYS A 59 8.26 17.26 1.60
CA LYS A 59 9.39 17.80 0.83
C LYS A 59 10.21 16.63 0.29
N ARG A 60 10.52 16.66 -1.01
CA ARG A 60 11.46 15.72 -1.64
C ARG A 60 12.86 16.30 -1.50
N ALA A 61 13.79 15.49 -0.99
CA ALA A 61 15.20 15.80 -0.95
C ALA A 61 15.98 14.70 -1.67
N THR A 62 16.96 15.10 -2.47
CA THR A 62 17.87 14.18 -3.15
C THR A 62 19.18 14.15 -2.38
N ILE A 63 19.58 12.98 -1.89
CA ILE A 63 20.84 12.78 -1.17
C ILE A 63 21.79 12.02 -2.10
N ARG A 64 23.03 12.50 -2.24
CA ARG A 64 24.08 11.79 -2.98
C ARG A 64 24.73 10.77 -2.04
N LEU A 65 24.79 9.54 -2.50
CA LEU A 65 25.48 8.44 -1.83
C LEU A 65 26.59 7.93 -2.76
N SER A 66 27.71 7.49 -2.18
CA SER A 66 28.71 6.77 -2.98
C SER A 66 28.16 5.40 -3.41
N LEU A 67 28.74 4.83 -4.47
CA LEU A 67 28.36 3.50 -4.93
C LEU A 67 28.57 2.43 -3.84
N GLU A 68 29.66 2.55 -3.07
CA GLU A 68 29.96 1.66 -1.95
C GLU A 68 28.89 1.72 -0.86
N GLN A 69 28.46 2.93 -0.49
CA GLN A 69 27.37 3.13 0.48
C GLN A 69 26.08 2.49 0.01
N LEU A 70 25.69 2.72 -1.25
CA LEU A 70 24.47 2.15 -1.82
C LEU A 70 24.51 0.62 -1.80
N ASN A 71 25.62 0.02 -2.23
CA ASN A 71 25.82 -1.43 -2.22
C ASN A 71 25.77 -2.03 -0.82
N ALA A 72 26.34 -1.34 0.17
CA ALA A 72 26.28 -1.77 1.57
C ALA A 72 24.85 -1.73 2.12
N ILE A 73 24.11 -0.66 1.84
CA ILE A 73 22.70 -0.52 2.23
C ILE A 73 21.87 -1.64 1.61
N GLU A 74 22.01 -1.90 0.30
CA GLU A 74 21.26 -2.95 -0.38
C GLU A 74 21.53 -4.34 0.20
N GLN A 75 22.78 -4.66 0.52
CA GLN A 75 23.13 -5.93 1.15
C GLN A 75 22.47 -6.08 2.53
N ILE A 76 22.47 -5.02 3.33
CA ILE A 76 21.86 -5.03 4.66
C ILE A 76 20.33 -5.14 4.53
N ALA A 77 19.73 -4.42 3.59
CA ALA A 77 18.29 -4.45 3.30
C ALA A 77 17.83 -5.86 2.89
N ARG A 78 18.57 -6.53 2.00
CA ARG A 78 18.31 -7.93 1.60
C ARG A 78 18.38 -8.88 2.79
N ARG A 79 19.40 -8.77 3.65
CA ARG A 79 19.53 -9.60 4.86
C ARG A 79 18.38 -9.39 5.83
N LYS A 80 17.87 -8.15 5.93
CA LYS A 80 16.74 -7.77 6.78
C LYS A 80 15.38 -8.00 6.11
N GLN A 81 15.35 -8.47 4.85
CA GLN A 81 14.13 -8.65 4.05
C GLN A 81 13.24 -7.38 3.97
N VAL A 82 13.88 -6.21 3.87
CA VAL A 82 13.20 -4.92 3.71
C VAL A 82 13.69 -4.18 2.48
N ASP A 83 12.88 -3.27 1.96
CA ASP A 83 13.30 -2.37 0.89
C ASP A 83 14.37 -1.38 1.40
N TYR A 84 15.38 -1.11 0.57
CA TYR A 84 16.52 -0.26 0.96
C TYR A 84 16.08 1.18 1.28
N ARG A 85 15.03 1.71 0.64
CA ARG A 85 14.51 3.06 0.91
C ARG A 85 13.81 3.11 2.27
N VAL A 86 13.13 2.03 2.64
CA VAL A 86 12.53 1.88 3.98
C VAL A 86 13.63 1.84 5.04
N LEU A 87 14.69 1.05 4.79
CA LEU A 87 15.83 0.95 5.70
C LEU A 87 16.54 2.30 5.89
N VAL A 88 16.82 3.02 4.81
CA VAL A 88 17.47 4.35 4.87
C VAL A 88 16.61 5.35 5.64
N ARG A 89 15.29 5.36 5.40
CA ARG A 89 14.37 6.22 6.15
C ARG A 89 14.40 5.91 7.64
N GLU A 90 14.42 4.64 7.99
CA GLU A 90 14.45 4.20 9.38
C GLU A 90 15.75 4.62 10.08
N TRP A 91 16.90 4.42 9.44
CA TRP A 91 18.18 4.89 9.99
C TRP A 91 18.26 6.40 10.17
N ILE A 92 17.74 7.17 9.22
CA ILE A 92 17.67 8.64 9.35
C ILE A 92 16.84 9.01 10.59
N ASN A 93 15.67 8.38 10.79
CA ASN A 93 14.83 8.65 11.95
C ASN A 93 15.53 8.27 13.27
N GLN A 94 16.17 7.10 13.30
CA GLN A 94 16.91 6.63 14.48
C GLN A 94 18.02 7.60 14.86
N GLN A 95 18.82 8.04 13.89
CA GLN A 95 19.90 8.98 14.16
C GLN A 95 19.38 10.35 14.62
N ILE A 96 18.30 10.86 14.00
CA ILE A 96 17.68 12.12 14.43
C ILE A 96 17.20 12.01 15.89
N SER A 97 16.49 10.94 16.24
CA SER A 97 16.02 10.72 17.61
C SER A 97 17.18 10.64 18.60
N TYR A 98 18.22 9.88 18.27
CA TYR A 98 19.42 9.73 19.09
C TYR A 98 20.12 11.08 19.35
N GLU A 99 20.29 11.93 18.32
CA GLU A 99 20.91 13.26 18.45
C GLU A 99 20.03 14.22 19.27
N LEU A 100 18.71 14.17 19.10
CA LEU A 100 17.77 14.99 19.87
C LEU A 100 17.73 14.60 21.35
N GLU A 101 17.92 13.32 21.67
CA GLU A 101 18.01 12.82 23.04
C GLU A 101 19.36 13.17 23.67
N SER A 102 20.46 12.95 22.95
CA SER A 102 21.83 13.24 23.40
C SER A 102 22.12 14.74 23.61
N SER A 103 21.44 15.61 22.86
CA SER A 103 21.54 17.07 23.01
C SER A 103 20.70 17.62 24.17
N ARG A 104 19.76 16.84 24.72
CA ARG A 104 19.03 17.21 25.95
C ARG A 104 19.84 16.91 27.20
N THR A 105 20.62 15.84 27.20
CA THR A 105 21.44 15.43 28.36
C THR A 105 22.63 16.36 28.59
N THR A 106 23.17 16.97 27.54
CA THR A 106 24.31 17.91 27.65
C THR A 106 23.94 19.29 28.18
N LYS A 107 22.68 19.72 28.06
CA LYS A 107 22.21 21.03 28.56
C LYS A 107 21.83 21.06 30.04
N VAL A 108 21.74 19.91 30.71
CA VAL A 108 21.31 19.83 32.13
C VAL A 108 22.50 19.80 33.10
N THR A 109 23.71 19.51 32.60
CA THR A 109 24.95 19.43 33.39
C THR A 109 25.89 20.64 33.25
N SER A 110 25.44 21.73 32.61
CA SER A 110 26.20 23.00 32.52
C SER A 110 25.53 24.10 33.34
#